data_AF-A0A3B4WDU6-F1
#
_entry.id   AF-A0A3B4WDU6-F1
#
_cell.length_a   1.000
_cell.length_b   1.000
_cell.length_c   1.000
_cell.angle_alpha   90.00
_cell.angle_beta   90.00
_cell.angle_gamma   90.00
#
_symmetry.space_group_name_H-M   'P 1'
#
loop_
_entity.id
_entity.type
_entity.pdbx_description
1 polymer ?
#
loop_
_entity_poly.entity_id
_entity_poly.type
_entity_poly.pdbx_seq_one_letter_code
_entity_poly.pdbx_strand_id
1 'polypeptide(L)'
;MQRGAAKVTGFRIRRQKLYLHRQLVLTNSLREVLVSFIAFLQMLGHPLVIGHNIRRFDCPLLARALDELDLRAEFESSVSGCVDTLPLAREMLKDRCLQSFRQENLVKELLGVNYKAHDALEDVRALQALYNVLQPTPELVCRHMFTLDTMENKPAVTASKAKVPCKIPGQRPLWEHFRHTVKVTESKAEDQNGL
;
A
#
# COMPACT_ATOMS: atom_id res chain seq x y z
N MET A 1 -2.55 -6.45 -25.21
CA MET A 1 -1.83 -6.94 -24.01
C MET A 1 -0.32 -6.82 -24.25
N GLN A 2 0.43 -6.11 -23.40
CA GLN A 2 1.89 -6.07 -23.50
C GLN A 2 2.48 -7.42 -23.05
N ARG A 3 3.35 -8.02 -23.88
CA ARG A 3 3.98 -9.33 -23.59
C ARG A 3 4.79 -9.33 -22.28
N GLY A 4 5.28 -8.17 -21.84
CA GLY A 4 6.05 -8.02 -20.60
C GLY A 4 5.24 -8.25 -19.32
N ALA A 5 4.05 -7.64 -19.20
CA ALA A 5 3.22 -7.74 -18.00
C ALA A 5 2.81 -9.19 -17.69
N ALA A 6 2.41 -9.94 -18.73
CA ALA A 6 2.04 -11.36 -18.58
C ALA A 6 3.21 -12.27 -18.15
N LYS A 7 4.45 -11.88 -18.45
CA LYS A 7 5.65 -12.61 -17.99
C LYS A 7 5.91 -12.38 -16.50
N VAL A 8 5.61 -11.17 -16.02
CA VAL A 8 5.88 -10.73 -14.65
C VAL A 8 4.78 -11.21 -13.69
N THR A 9 3.52 -11.00 -14.03
CA THR A 9 2.38 -11.27 -13.14
C THR A 9 1.72 -12.63 -13.37
N GLY A 10 2.01 -13.29 -14.49
CA GLY A 10 1.35 -14.53 -14.89
C GLY A 10 -0.08 -14.35 -15.43
N PHE A 11 -0.62 -13.13 -15.44
CA PHE A 11 -1.96 -12.83 -15.95
C PHE A 11 -2.00 -12.77 -17.49
N ARG A 12 -3.03 -13.39 -18.08
CA ARG A 12 -3.29 -13.40 -19.53
C ARG A 12 -4.77 -13.25 -19.82
N ILE A 13 -5.12 -12.42 -20.81
CA ILE A 13 -6.49 -12.31 -21.32
C ILE A 13 -6.58 -13.18 -22.57
N ARG A 14 -7.56 -14.08 -22.62
CA ARG A 14 -7.90 -14.88 -23.78
C ARG A 14 -9.41 -14.96 -23.93
N ARG A 15 -9.93 -14.55 -25.10
CA ARG A 15 -11.38 -14.52 -25.39
C ARG A 15 -12.16 -13.81 -24.27
N GLN A 16 -11.72 -12.60 -23.91
CA GLN A 16 -12.30 -11.74 -22.86
C GLN A 16 -12.30 -12.33 -21.43
N LYS A 17 -11.66 -13.47 -21.19
CA LYS A 17 -11.51 -14.06 -19.86
C LYS A 17 -10.08 -13.87 -19.34
N LEU A 18 -9.94 -13.58 -18.04
CA LEU A 18 -8.66 -13.45 -17.36
C LEU A 18 -8.18 -14.83 -16.87
N TYR A 19 -6.90 -15.12 -17.05
CA TYR A 19 -6.26 -16.34 -16.58
C TYR A 19 -5.01 -16.00 -15.78
N LEU A 20 -4.81 -16.66 -14.64
CA LEU A 20 -3.57 -16.64 -13.85
C LEU A 20 -2.88 -18.00 -14.00
N HIS A 21 -1.69 -18.05 -14.57
CA HIS A 21 -0.95 -19.31 -14.80
C HIS A 21 -1.81 -20.41 -15.46
N ARG A 22 -2.65 -20.02 -16.43
CA ARG A 22 -3.62 -20.86 -17.17
C ARG A 22 -4.90 -21.24 -16.42
N GLN A 23 -5.04 -20.86 -15.16
CA GLN A 23 -6.27 -21.04 -14.40
C GLN A 23 -7.21 -19.86 -14.64
N LEU A 24 -8.49 -20.15 -14.90
CA LEU A 24 -9.51 -19.11 -15.10
C LEU A 24 -9.69 -18.34 -13.79
N VAL A 25 -9.70 -17.01 -13.88
CA VAL A 25 -9.95 -16.12 -12.75
C VAL A 25 -11.30 -15.47 -12.94
N LEU A 26 -12.15 -15.55 -11.93
CA LEU A 26 -13.41 -14.82 -11.90
C LEU A 26 -13.11 -13.33 -11.73
N THR A 27 -13.77 -12.50 -12.53
CA THR A 27 -13.56 -11.05 -12.54
C THR A 27 -14.88 -10.34 -12.38
N ASN A 28 -14.87 -9.23 -11.65
CA ASN A 28 -15.97 -8.30 -11.56
C ASN A 28 -15.84 -7.18 -12.61
N SER A 29 -16.91 -6.45 -12.84
CA SER A 29 -16.84 -5.24 -13.68
C SER A 29 -16.01 -4.16 -12.97
N LEU A 30 -15.42 -3.24 -13.75
CA LEU A 30 -14.65 -2.14 -13.19
C LEU A 30 -15.48 -1.30 -12.19
N ARG A 31 -16.75 -1.04 -12.52
CA ARG A 31 -17.68 -0.32 -11.65
C ARG A 31 -17.93 -1.04 -10.33
N GLU A 32 -18.21 -2.35 -10.38
CA GLU A 32 -18.42 -3.15 -9.16
C GLU A 32 -17.19 -3.10 -8.24
N VAL A 33 -15.99 -3.24 -8.81
CA VAL A 33 -14.74 -3.22 -8.03
C VAL A 33 -14.50 -1.86 -7.41
N LEU A 34 -14.66 -0.76 -8.16
CA LEU A 34 -14.42 0.58 -7.63
C LEU A 34 -15.43 0.99 -6.57
N VAL A 35 -16.72 0.71 -6.77
CA VAL A 35 -17.75 0.99 -5.75
C VAL A 35 -17.48 0.17 -4.48
N SER A 36 -17.15 -1.12 -4.62
CA SER A 36 -16.82 -1.97 -3.47
C SER A 36 -15.56 -1.50 -2.74
N PHE A 37 -14.56 -1.03 -3.49
CA PHE A 37 -13.33 -0.51 -2.91
C PHE A 37 -13.56 0.81 -2.15
N ILE A 38 -14.34 1.73 -2.68
CA ILE A 38 -14.73 2.97 -2.01
C ILE A 38 -15.51 2.66 -0.73
N ALA A 39 -16.52 1.78 -0.80
CA ALA A 39 -17.27 1.36 0.38
C ALA A 39 -16.36 0.74 1.46
N PHE A 40 -15.39 -0.09 1.06
CA PHE A 40 -14.37 -0.62 1.97
C PHE A 40 -13.56 0.48 2.67
N LEU A 41 -13.14 1.52 1.94
CA LEU A 41 -12.42 2.67 2.52
C LEU A 41 -13.30 3.48 3.48
N GLN A 42 -14.57 3.68 3.15
CA GLN A 42 -15.53 4.36 4.02
C GLN A 42 -15.74 3.61 5.35
N MET A 43 -15.80 2.28 5.31
CA MET A 43 -15.88 1.45 6.52
C MET A 43 -14.67 1.60 7.44
N LEU A 44 -13.51 1.99 6.90
CA LEU A 44 -12.28 2.24 7.66
C LEU A 44 -12.21 3.66 8.26
N GLY A 45 -13.21 4.51 8.02
CA GLY A 45 -13.31 5.82 8.66
C GLY A 45 -12.28 6.83 8.16
N HIS A 46 -12.19 6.99 6.84
CA HIS A 46 -11.32 7.98 6.17
C HIS A 46 -9.80 7.64 6.24
N PRO A 47 -9.39 6.44 5.79
CA PRO A 47 -8.02 5.95 5.95
C PRO A 47 -7.00 6.72 5.10
N LEU A 48 -5.72 6.55 5.45
CA LEU A 48 -4.60 6.97 4.62
C LEU A 48 -4.19 5.80 3.71
N VAL A 49 -4.15 6.02 2.40
CA VAL A 49 -3.75 4.99 1.43
C VAL A 49 -2.23 4.98 1.28
N ILE A 50 -1.60 3.83 1.51
CA ILE A 50 -0.15 3.69 1.47
C ILE A 50 0.23 2.68 0.39
N GLY A 51 1.17 3.05 -0.48
CA GLY A 51 1.70 2.15 -1.50
C GLY A 51 3.16 2.44 -1.81
N HIS A 52 3.80 1.55 -2.55
CA HIS A 52 5.20 1.71 -2.96
C HIS A 52 5.30 2.11 -4.42
N ASN A 53 5.89 3.30 -4.68
CA ASN A 53 5.87 3.96 -5.98
C ASN A 53 4.43 4.28 -6.49
N ILE A 54 3.49 4.35 -5.54
CA ILE A 54 2.05 4.45 -5.81
C ILE A 54 1.70 5.74 -6.55
N ARG A 55 2.41 6.84 -6.29
CA ARG A 55 2.17 8.14 -6.94
C ARG A 55 2.46 8.08 -8.44
N ARG A 56 3.42 7.26 -8.87
CA ARG A 56 3.83 7.16 -10.27
C ARG A 56 3.19 5.99 -11.02
N PHE A 57 2.58 5.04 -10.31
CA PHE A 57 2.09 3.81 -10.90
C PHE A 57 0.61 3.54 -10.65
N ASP A 58 0.23 3.21 -9.43
CA ASP A 58 -1.14 2.80 -9.11
C ASP A 58 -2.11 3.98 -9.12
N CYS A 59 -1.75 5.12 -8.51
CA CYS A 59 -2.64 6.27 -8.43
C CYS A 59 -3.02 6.85 -9.81
N PRO A 60 -2.11 6.97 -10.81
CA PRO A 60 -2.51 7.38 -12.16
C PRO A 60 -3.43 6.38 -12.89
N LEU A 61 -3.34 5.08 -12.57
CA LEU A 61 -4.24 4.07 -13.10
C LEU A 61 -5.61 4.17 -12.40
N LEU A 62 -5.61 4.31 -11.08
CA LEU A 62 -6.81 4.47 -10.27
C LEU A 62 -7.57 5.75 -10.63
N ALA A 63 -6.89 6.89 -10.74
CA ALA A 63 -7.51 8.17 -11.11
C ALA A 63 -8.26 8.08 -12.45
N ARG A 64 -7.61 7.51 -13.48
CA ARG A 64 -8.26 7.28 -14.79
C ARG A 64 -9.50 6.39 -14.68
N ALA A 65 -9.42 5.31 -13.91
CA ALA A 65 -10.56 4.41 -13.74
C ALA A 65 -11.71 5.05 -12.95
N LEU A 66 -11.40 5.94 -11.99
CA LEU A 66 -12.39 6.72 -11.25
C LEU A 66 -13.05 7.78 -12.14
N ASP A 67 -12.25 8.49 -12.96
CA ASP A 67 -12.72 9.50 -13.90
C ASP A 67 -13.64 8.90 -14.97
N GLU A 68 -13.30 7.71 -15.49
CA GLU A 68 -14.13 6.97 -16.46
C GLU A 68 -15.54 6.62 -15.94
N LEU A 69 -15.74 6.61 -14.62
CA LEU A 69 -17.00 6.20 -13.98
C LEU A 69 -17.63 7.29 -13.11
N ASP A 70 -17.10 8.51 -13.14
CA ASP A 70 -17.50 9.65 -12.31
C ASP A 70 -17.43 9.38 -10.79
N LEU A 71 -16.46 8.57 -10.35
CA LEU A 71 -16.29 8.14 -8.95
C LEU A 71 -15.18 8.88 -8.20
N ARG A 72 -14.47 9.83 -8.84
CA ARG A 72 -13.30 10.50 -8.26
C ARG A 72 -13.62 11.25 -6.96
N ALA A 73 -14.66 12.08 -6.97
CA ALA A 73 -15.06 12.85 -5.80
C ALA A 73 -15.47 11.95 -4.61
N GLU A 74 -16.16 10.83 -4.89
CA GLU A 74 -16.55 9.87 -3.87
C GLU A 74 -15.31 9.19 -3.26
N PHE A 75 -14.34 8.78 -4.09
CA PHE A 75 -13.08 8.24 -3.62
C PHE A 75 -12.30 9.24 -2.75
N GLU A 76 -12.13 10.48 -3.22
CA GLU A 76 -11.36 11.50 -2.49
C GLU A 76 -11.99 11.88 -1.17
N SER A 77 -13.33 11.95 -1.08
CA SER A 77 -14.03 12.14 0.20
C SER A 77 -13.91 10.94 1.15
N SER A 78 -13.54 9.76 0.63
CA SER A 78 -13.44 8.52 1.41
C SER A 78 -12.04 8.27 1.99
N VAL A 79 -11.02 9.08 1.65
CA VAL A 79 -9.63 8.91 2.11
C VAL A 79 -9.02 10.21 2.61
N SER A 80 -8.13 10.14 3.60
CA SER A 80 -7.38 11.31 4.09
C SER A 80 -6.23 11.74 3.17
N GLY A 81 -5.87 10.87 2.22
CA GLY A 81 -4.80 11.08 1.25
C GLY A 81 -4.08 9.79 0.89
N CYS A 82 -3.01 9.93 0.12
CA CYS A 82 -2.12 8.87 -0.29
C CYS A 82 -0.68 9.16 0.15
N VAL A 83 0.12 8.12 0.42
CA VAL A 83 1.56 8.23 0.71
C VAL A 83 2.33 7.27 -0.19
N ASP A 84 3.34 7.82 -0.86
CA ASP A 84 4.30 7.02 -1.61
C ASP A 84 5.51 6.66 -0.73
N THR A 85 5.64 5.38 -0.42
CA THR A 85 6.73 4.88 0.43
C THR A 85 8.08 4.86 -0.27
N LEU A 86 8.16 4.98 -1.60
CA LEU A 86 9.44 5.00 -2.32
C LEU A 86 10.26 6.28 -2.01
N PRO A 87 9.76 7.50 -2.23
CA PRO A 87 10.49 8.72 -1.86
C PRO A 87 10.65 8.84 -0.34
N LEU A 88 9.68 8.39 0.45
CA LEU A 88 9.78 8.33 1.91
C LEU A 88 10.95 7.45 2.37
N ALA A 89 11.05 6.22 1.87
CA ALA A 89 12.15 5.31 2.22
C ALA A 89 13.51 5.84 1.76
N ARG A 90 13.58 6.48 0.59
CA ARG A 90 14.80 7.16 0.11
C ARG A 90 15.28 8.24 1.07
N GLU A 91 14.37 9.01 1.63
CA GLU A 91 14.74 10.04 2.61
C GLU A 91 15.19 9.42 3.94
N MET A 92 14.48 8.40 4.44
CA MET A 92 14.82 7.75 5.71
C MET A 92 16.15 7.01 5.68
N LEU A 93 16.46 6.39 4.53
CA LEU A 93 17.61 5.50 4.38
C LEU A 93 18.70 6.15 3.52
N LYS A 94 18.67 7.48 3.33
CA LYS A 94 19.66 8.21 2.52
C LYS A 94 21.11 7.98 2.99
N ASP A 95 21.29 7.75 4.29
CA ASP A 95 22.60 7.53 4.92
C ASP A 95 22.98 6.03 4.91
N ARG A 96 22.08 5.15 4.44
CA ARG A 96 22.37 3.75 4.17
C ARG A 96 22.75 3.61 2.70
N CYS A 97 23.90 3.01 2.42
CA CYS A 97 24.43 2.81 1.06
C CYS A 97 23.68 1.72 0.26
N LEU A 98 22.35 1.82 0.19
CA LEU A 98 21.49 0.88 -0.53
C LEU A 98 21.59 1.10 -2.04
N GLN A 99 21.80 0.02 -2.79
CA GLN A 99 21.94 0.07 -4.25
C GLN A 99 20.59 0.23 -4.97
N SER A 100 19.49 -0.11 -4.31
CA SER A 100 18.16 -0.11 -4.91
C SER A 100 17.07 0.05 -3.85
N PHE A 101 16.07 0.85 -4.20
CA PHE A 101 14.89 1.11 -3.37
C PHE A 101 13.64 0.41 -3.89
N ARG A 102 13.79 -0.64 -4.72
CA ARG A 102 12.66 -1.51 -5.05
C ARG A 102 12.16 -2.19 -3.78
N GLN A 103 10.85 -2.39 -3.66
CA GLN A 103 10.25 -3.03 -2.49
C GLN A 103 10.91 -4.36 -2.15
N GLU A 104 11.12 -5.23 -3.14
CA GLU A 104 11.82 -6.53 -2.97
C GLU A 104 13.19 -6.40 -2.29
N ASN A 105 13.97 -5.37 -2.68
CA ASN A 105 15.28 -5.13 -2.12
C ASN A 105 15.19 -4.52 -0.73
N LEU A 106 14.26 -3.59 -0.49
CA LEU A 106 14.06 -3.03 0.84
C LEU A 106 13.61 -4.10 1.85
N VAL A 107 12.71 -4.99 1.43
CA VAL A 107 12.25 -6.12 2.26
C VAL A 107 13.40 -7.07 2.55
N LYS A 108 14.20 -7.42 1.54
CA LYS A 108 15.36 -8.28 1.73
C LYS A 108 16.40 -7.66 2.66
N GLU A 109 16.76 -6.39 2.45
CA GLU A 109 17.81 -5.71 3.22
C GLU A 109 17.39 -5.37 4.66
N LEU A 110 16.12 -5.06 4.90
CA LEU A 110 15.65 -4.63 6.22
C LEU A 110 14.97 -5.73 7.04
N LEU A 111 14.35 -6.71 6.37
CA LEU A 111 13.64 -7.81 7.04
C LEU A 111 14.34 -9.17 6.86
N GLY A 112 15.35 -9.27 5.98
CA GLY A 112 16.10 -10.51 5.76
C GLY A 112 15.30 -11.60 5.03
N VAL A 113 14.15 -11.27 4.44
CA VAL A 113 13.26 -12.23 3.78
C VAL A 113 13.06 -11.90 2.30
N ASN A 114 12.86 -12.94 1.50
CA ASN A 114 12.34 -12.80 0.14
C ASN A 114 10.85 -13.14 0.16
N TYR A 115 10.09 -12.56 -0.77
CA TYR A 115 8.67 -12.86 -0.92
C TYR A 115 8.32 -12.98 -2.41
N LYS A 116 7.12 -13.50 -2.70
CA LYS A 116 6.63 -13.61 -4.08
C LYS A 116 6.20 -12.23 -4.60
N ALA A 117 7.17 -11.45 -5.08
CA ALA A 117 6.91 -10.18 -5.74
C ALA A 117 6.02 -10.36 -6.97
N HIS A 118 5.25 -9.32 -7.32
CA HIS A 118 4.29 -9.30 -8.43
C HIS A 118 2.99 -10.08 -8.19
N ASP A 119 2.76 -10.47 -6.95
CA ASP A 119 1.47 -10.88 -6.43
C ASP A 119 0.94 -9.75 -5.55
N ALA A 120 -0.18 -9.12 -5.93
CA ALA A 120 -0.65 -7.90 -5.29
C ALA A 120 -0.88 -8.06 -3.79
N LEU A 121 -1.32 -9.23 -3.33
CA LEU A 121 -1.59 -9.50 -1.92
C LEU A 121 -0.28 -9.67 -1.14
N GLU A 122 0.70 -10.36 -1.72
CA GLU A 122 2.03 -10.51 -1.11
C GLU A 122 2.80 -9.18 -1.12
N ASP A 123 2.66 -8.37 -2.17
CA ASP A 123 3.24 -7.03 -2.24
C ASP A 123 2.70 -6.13 -1.12
N VAL A 124 1.38 -6.13 -0.83
CA VAL A 124 0.86 -5.30 0.27
C VAL A 124 1.22 -5.84 1.66
N ARG A 125 1.30 -7.17 1.84
CA ARG A 125 1.77 -7.78 3.11
C ARG A 125 3.23 -7.43 3.39
N ALA A 126 4.08 -7.56 2.38
CA ALA A 126 5.49 -7.20 2.49
C ALA A 126 5.66 -5.69 2.73
N LEU A 127 4.86 -4.85 2.07
CA LEU A 127 4.86 -3.41 2.30
C LEU A 127 4.42 -3.06 3.73
N GLN A 128 3.40 -3.71 4.27
CA GLN A 128 2.96 -3.50 5.66
C GLN A 128 4.07 -3.84 6.65
N ALA A 129 4.72 -4.99 6.48
CA ALA A 129 5.85 -5.39 7.32
C ALA A 129 7.02 -4.41 7.22
N LEU A 130 7.35 -3.97 5.99
CA LEU A 130 8.36 -2.95 5.73
C LEU A 130 8.03 -1.63 6.42
N TYR A 131 6.80 -1.14 6.31
CA TYR A 131 6.36 0.11 6.93
C TYR A 131 6.45 0.05 8.46
N ASN A 132 6.11 -1.10 9.06
CA ASN A 132 6.23 -1.35 10.50
C ASN A 132 7.69 -1.33 11.00
N VAL A 133 8.65 -1.73 10.16
CA VAL A 133 10.09 -1.66 10.49
C VAL A 133 10.65 -0.27 10.25
N LEU A 134 10.19 0.42 9.20
CA LEU A 134 10.62 1.79 8.91
C LEU A 134 10.17 2.78 9.99
N GLN A 135 8.93 2.66 10.48
CA GLN A 135 8.33 3.56 11.48
C GLN A 135 8.55 5.05 11.17
N PRO A 136 8.07 5.55 10.01
CA PRO A 136 8.24 6.96 9.65
C PRO A 136 7.55 7.87 10.66
N THR A 137 8.18 9.02 10.97
CA THR A 137 7.56 10.02 11.84
C THR A 137 6.36 10.67 11.16
N PRO A 138 5.35 11.15 11.91
CA PRO A 138 4.21 11.83 11.32
C PRO A 138 4.59 13.01 10.41
N GLU A 139 5.63 13.76 10.76
CA GLU A 139 6.11 14.90 9.95
C GLU A 139 6.70 14.44 8.62
N LEU A 140 7.37 13.29 8.60
CA LEU A 140 7.86 12.70 7.37
C LEU A 140 6.70 12.19 6.52
N VAL A 141 5.74 11.50 7.12
CA VAL A 141 4.52 11.04 6.44
C VAL A 141 3.81 12.22 5.78
N CYS A 142 3.53 13.30 6.53
CA CYS A 142 2.89 14.51 6.02
C CYS A 142 3.63 15.15 4.82
N ARG A 143 4.97 15.11 4.80
CA ARG A 143 5.76 15.65 3.67
C ARG A 143 5.66 14.83 2.39
N HIS A 144 5.39 13.54 2.51
CA HIS A 144 5.24 12.62 1.37
C HIS A 144 3.77 12.28 1.06
N MET A 145 2.83 12.92 1.76
CA MET A 145 1.39 12.83 1.48
C MET A 145 1.02 13.59 0.20
N PHE A 146 0.03 13.08 -0.52
CA PHE A 146 -0.57 13.71 -1.70
C PHE A 146 -2.03 13.25 -1.86
N THR A 147 -2.82 14.01 -2.62
CA THR A 147 -4.15 13.61 -3.12
C THR A 147 -4.10 13.39 -4.63
N LEU A 148 -5.12 12.74 -5.21
CA LEU A 148 -5.16 12.53 -6.66
C LEU A 148 -5.12 13.86 -7.42
N ASP A 149 -5.82 14.89 -6.93
CA ASP A 149 -5.76 16.25 -7.48
C ASP A 149 -4.36 16.87 -7.48
N THR A 150 -3.58 16.66 -6.41
CA THR A 150 -2.22 17.24 -6.33
C THR A 150 -1.20 16.51 -7.20
N MET A 151 -1.55 15.36 -7.80
CA MET A 151 -0.65 14.60 -8.68
C MET A 151 -0.44 15.27 -10.03
N GLU A 152 -1.43 16.02 -10.53
CA GLU A 152 -1.40 16.65 -11.84
C GLU A 152 -0.40 17.81 -11.91
N ASN A 153 0.07 18.28 -10.75
CA ASN A 153 1.14 19.27 -10.66
C ASN A 153 2.52 18.58 -10.73
N LYS A 154 3.15 18.69 -11.90
CA LYS A 154 4.60 18.49 -12.08
C LYS A 154 5.32 19.39 -11.05
N PRO A 155 6.18 18.87 -10.16
CA PRO A 155 6.88 19.74 -9.23
C PRO A 155 7.85 20.62 -10.02
N ALA A 156 7.50 21.90 -10.18
CA ALA A 156 8.51 22.92 -10.42
C ALA A 156 9.35 22.96 -9.15
N VAL A 157 10.65 22.70 -9.29
CA VAL A 157 11.62 22.95 -8.23
C VAL A 157 11.65 24.45 -8.00
N THR A 158 10.94 24.92 -7.00
CA THR A 158 11.28 26.16 -6.31
C THR A 158 11.17 25.91 -4.81
N ALA A 159 12.32 25.89 -4.16
CA ALA A 159 12.42 25.95 -2.72
C ALA A 159 11.88 27.31 -2.27
N SER A 160 10.64 27.35 -1.80
CA SER A 160 10.13 28.46 -1.01
C SER A 160 9.59 27.90 0.31
N LYS A 161 10.28 28.30 1.39
CA LYS A 161 9.87 28.02 2.77
C LYS A 161 8.49 28.64 3.02
N ALA A 162 7.47 27.80 3.14
CA ALA A 162 6.21 28.18 3.77
C ALA A 162 5.90 27.14 4.86
N LYS A 163 6.15 27.52 6.12
CA LYS A 163 5.65 26.80 7.29
C LYS A 163 4.15 27.05 7.37
N VAL A 164 3.35 26.07 6.96
CA VAL A 164 1.93 26.00 7.32
C VAL A 164 1.79 24.89 8.36
N PRO A 165 1.32 25.17 9.59
CA PRO A 165 1.10 24.14 10.59
C PRO A 165 -0.16 23.34 10.21
N CYS A 166 0.00 22.07 9.87
CA CYS A 166 -1.13 21.16 9.75
C CYS A 166 -1.58 20.78 11.17
N LYS A 167 -2.69 21.35 11.65
CA LYS A 167 -3.33 20.93 12.89
C LYS A 167 -4.21 19.72 12.58
N ILE A 168 -3.85 18.55 13.10
CA ILE A 168 -4.71 17.36 13.13
C ILE A 168 -5.70 17.54 14.29
N PRO A 169 -7.02 17.63 14.05
CA PRO A 169 -7.98 17.60 15.15
C PRO A 169 -8.14 16.14 15.61
N GLY A 170 -7.65 15.88 16.83
CA GLY A 170 -8.06 14.80 17.73
C GLY A 170 -8.36 13.44 17.11
N GLN A 171 -7.36 12.56 17.06
CA GLN A 171 -7.61 11.12 17.12
C GLN A 171 -6.70 10.45 18.15
N ARG A 172 -7.33 9.63 18.99
CA ARG A 172 -6.65 8.70 19.89
C ARG A 172 -5.98 7.63 19.01
N PRO A 173 -4.73 7.24 19.30
CA PRO A 173 -4.01 6.33 18.43
C PRO A 173 -4.62 4.91 18.44
N LEU A 174 -4.78 4.37 17.23
CA LEU A 174 -5.51 3.13 16.88
C LEU A 174 -4.89 1.82 17.43
N TRP A 175 -3.83 1.89 18.24
CA TRP A 175 -3.17 0.71 18.85
C TRP A 175 -3.94 0.12 20.04
N GLU A 176 -4.97 0.80 20.55
CA GLU A 176 -5.76 0.32 21.70
C GLU A 176 -6.73 -0.84 21.37
N HIS A 177 -6.99 -1.14 20.08
CA HIS A 177 -8.02 -2.12 19.69
C HIS A 177 -7.51 -3.54 19.38
N PHE A 178 -6.19 -3.78 19.37
CA PHE A 178 -5.63 -5.09 18.96
C PHE A 178 -4.85 -5.83 20.05
N ARG A 179 -5.22 -5.68 21.33
CA ARG A 179 -4.61 -6.46 22.43
C ARG A 179 -5.42 -7.62 23.01
N HIS A 180 -6.60 -7.91 22.46
CA HIS A 180 -7.42 -9.02 22.97
C HIS A 180 -7.89 -9.96 21.86
N THR A 181 -6.99 -10.76 21.29
CA THR A 181 -7.29 -12.13 20.81
C THR A 181 -6.05 -12.82 20.23
N VAL A 182 -5.06 -13.13 21.06
CA VAL A 182 -4.21 -14.32 20.86
C VAL A 182 -3.89 -14.89 22.24
N LYS A 183 -4.79 -15.72 22.78
CA LYS A 183 -4.37 -16.73 23.76
C LYS A 183 -3.76 -17.86 22.97
N VAL A 184 -2.43 -17.91 22.91
CA VAL A 184 -1.72 -19.13 22.50
C VAL A 184 -2.02 -20.17 23.56
N THR A 185 -2.84 -21.16 23.19
CA THR A 185 -2.94 -22.41 23.94
C THR A 185 -1.66 -23.19 23.69
N GLU A 186 -0.73 -23.15 24.64
CA GLU A 186 0.32 -24.17 24.74
C GLU A 186 -0.34 -25.51 25.06
N SER A 187 -0.10 -26.50 24.20
CA SER A 187 -0.49 -27.88 24.44
C SER A 187 0.76 -28.75 24.51
N LYS A 188 0.90 -29.38 25.69
CA LYS A 188 1.59 -30.63 26.06
C LYS A 188 3.10 -30.78 25.87
N ALA A 189 3.76 -31.00 27.01
CA ALA A 189 4.62 -32.16 27.23
C ALA A 189 4.35 -32.71 28.65
N GLU A 190 3.68 -33.86 28.75
CA GLU A 190 3.64 -34.67 29.97
C GLU A 190 4.89 -35.57 29.94
N ASP A 191 5.87 -35.25 30.79
CA ASP A 191 6.94 -36.17 31.16
C ASP A 191 6.35 -37.24 32.09
N GLN A 192 6.31 -38.49 31.63
CA GLN A 192 6.21 -39.64 32.51
C GLN A 192 7.62 -40.15 32.82
N ASN A 193 8.08 -39.97 34.07
CA ASN A 193 9.13 -40.79 34.66
C ASN A 193 9.15 -40.71 36.21
N GLY A 194 9.01 -41.88 36.85
CA GLY A 194 9.30 -42.17 38.27
C GLY A 194 8.20 -41.74 39.26
N LEU A 195 7.70 -42.56 40.19
CA LEU A 195 8.17 -43.82 40.80
C LEU A 195 6.95 -44.62 41.26
#